data_AF-A0A147FCJ8-F1
#
_entry.id   AF-A0A147FCJ8-F1
#
_cell.length_a   1.000
_cell.length_b   1.000
_cell.length_c   1.000
_cell.angle_alpha   90.00
_cell.angle_beta   90.00
_cell.angle_gamma   90.00
#
_symmetry.space_group_name_H-M   'P 1'
#
loop_
_entity.id
_entity.type
_entity.pdbx_description
1 polymer ?
#
loop_
_entity_poly.entity_id
_entity_poly.type
_entity_poly.pdbx_seq_one_letter_code
_entity_poly.pdbx_strand_id
1 'polypeptide(L)'
;MSQNAAPVPPEKLARRTRILTPFFAAVFAAVGVALTGFGLASPPMLAAGITEILLSVLLVVAVFVASPVVRWVALAVAGAGAAAAAVLAVTTLPNDLGIAATLLLGIFAMLGLTWFILHSSARAAQPLRA
;
A
#
# COMPACT_ATOMS: atom_id res chain seq x y z
N MET A 1 37.54 0.21 1.85
CA MET A 1 37.15 1.61 2.11
C MET A 1 35.65 1.72 1.94
N SER A 2 34.88 1.55 3.02
CA SER A 2 33.43 1.76 3.01
C SER A 2 33.19 3.24 2.76
N GLN A 3 32.65 3.58 1.59
CA GLN A 3 32.03 4.89 1.40
C GLN A 3 30.89 4.96 2.42
N ASN A 4 31.16 5.60 3.56
CA ASN A 4 30.11 6.06 4.44
C ASN A 4 29.28 7.02 3.59
N ALA A 5 28.20 6.52 3.02
CA ALA A 5 27.27 7.29 2.23
C ALA A 5 26.81 8.42 3.13
N ALA A 6 27.33 9.63 2.87
CA ALA A 6 26.92 10.81 3.60
C ALA A 6 25.38 10.84 3.58
N PRO A 7 24.71 11.06 4.72
CA PRO A 7 23.26 11.05 4.80
C PRO A 7 22.68 11.91 3.67
N VAL A 8 21.85 11.31 2.82
CA VAL A 8 21.26 12.03 1.68
C VAL A 8 20.51 13.24 2.24
N PRO A 9 20.81 14.47 1.79
CA PRO A 9 20.15 15.66 2.27
C PRO A 9 18.62 15.51 2.18
N PRO A 10 17.86 15.90 3.22
CA PRO A 10 16.42 15.66 3.31
C PRO A 10 15.66 16.25 2.12
N GLU A 11 16.14 17.36 1.57
CA GLU A 11 15.58 18.00 0.38
C GLU A 11 15.71 17.14 -0.89
N LYS A 12 16.84 16.44 -1.07
CA LYS A 12 17.05 15.54 -2.21
C LYS A 12 16.18 14.29 -2.07
N LEU A 13 15.99 13.81 -0.84
CA LEU A 13 15.14 12.66 -0.54
C LEU A 13 13.66 12.98 -0.74
N ALA A 14 13.20 14.16 -0.28
CA ALA A 14 11.85 14.66 -0.53
C ALA A 14 11.59 14.86 -2.04
N ARG A 15 12.54 15.45 -2.78
CA ARG A 15 12.44 15.62 -4.24
C ARG A 15 12.37 14.28 -4.98
N ARG A 16 13.22 13.32 -4.64
CA ARG A 16 13.18 11.96 -5.24
C ARG A 16 11.87 11.26 -4.95
N THR A 17 11.37 11.38 -3.72
CA THR A 17 10.08 10.81 -3.32
C THR A 17 8.97 11.40 -4.17
N ARG A 18 8.87 12.73 -4.29
CA ARG A 18 7.85 13.37 -5.15
C ARG A 18 7.87 12.91 -6.61
N ILE A 19 9.03 12.53 -7.14
CA ILE A 19 9.17 12.03 -8.52
C ILE A 19 8.78 10.54 -8.62
N LEU A 20 9.18 9.71 -7.65
CA LEU A 20 8.95 8.27 -7.69
C LEU A 20 7.55 7.86 -7.24
N THR A 21 6.94 8.59 -6.31
CA THR A 21 5.61 8.29 -5.79
C THR A 21 4.52 8.19 -6.86
N PRO A 22 4.39 9.09 -7.87
CA PRO A 22 3.39 8.91 -8.92
C PRO A 22 3.62 7.65 -9.77
N PHE A 23 4.88 7.26 -9.98
CA PHE A 23 5.18 6.00 -10.68
C PHE A 23 4.71 4.78 -9.89
N PHE A 24 5.05 4.72 -8.60
CA PHE A 24 4.56 3.66 -7.71
C PHE A 24 3.03 3.65 -7.61
N ALA A 25 2.40 4.83 -7.50
CA ALA A 25 0.95 4.94 -7.46
C ALA A 25 0.30 4.36 -8.71
N ALA A 26 0.85 4.64 -9.90
CA ALA A 26 0.34 4.10 -11.15
C ALA A 26 0.49 2.57 -11.22
N VAL A 27 1.64 2.04 -10.78
CA VAL A 27 1.87 0.58 -10.72
C VAL A 27 0.89 -0.09 -9.77
N PHE A 28 0.77 0.41 -8.53
CA PHE A 28 -0.15 -0.15 -7.54
C PHE A 28 -1.62 -0.01 -7.98
N ALA A 29 -1.99 1.10 -8.61
CA ALA A 29 -3.33 1.26 -9.16
C ALA A 29 -3.62 0.21 -10.26
N ALA A 30 -2.65 -0.05 -11.15
CA ALA A 30 -2.80 -1.09 -12.18
C ALA A 30 -2.96 -2.49 -11.56
N VAL A 31 -2.20 -2.81 -10.51
CA VAL A 31 -2.35 -4.07 -9.79
C VAL A 31 -3.71 -4.14 -9.10
N GLY A 32 -4.17 -3.06 -8.46
CA GLY A 32 -5.49 -2.98 -7.85
C GLY A 32 -6.63 -3.19 -8.86
N VAL A 33 -6.52 -2.60 -10.06
CA VAL A 33 -7.46 -2.84 -11.17
C VAL A 33 -7.42 -4.28 -11.63
N ALA A 34 -6.23 -4.88 -11.79
CA ALA A 34 -6.10 -6.29 -12.14
C ALA A 34 -6.76 -7.21 -11.10
N LEU A 35 -6.49 -6.98 -9.81
CA LEU A 35 -7.13 -7.70 -8.71
C LEU A 35 -8.64 -7.53 -8.69
N THR A 36 -9.15 -6.34 -9.03
CA THR A 36 -10.59 -6.09 -9.16
C THR A 36 -11.18 -6.91 -10.30
N GLY A 37 -10.47 -6.99 -11.44
CA GLY A 37 -10.85 -7.83 -12.58
C GLY A 37 -10.88 -9.33 -12.23
N PHE A 38 -9.85 -9.84 -11.56
CA PHE A 38 -9.83 -11.22 -11.04
C PHE A 38 -10.87 -11.44 -9.93
N GLY A 39 -11.17 -10.39 -9.15
CA GLY A 39 -12.06 -10.38 -8.01
C GLY A 39 -13.54 -10.58 -8.35
N LEU A 40 -13.94 -10.46 -9.62
CA LEU A 40 -15.30 -10.81 -10.05
C LEU A 40 -15.65 -12.27 -9.77
N ALA A 41 -14.66 -13.16 -9.71
CA ALA A 41 -14.82 -14.57 -9.36
C ALA A 41 -14.36 -14.89 -7.92
N SER A 42 -13.78 -13.93 -7.19
CA SER A 42 -13.19 -14.13 -5.87
C SER A 42 -13.41 -12.88 -4.99
N PRO A 43 -14.43 -12.91 -4.11
CA PRO A 43 -14.72 -11.80 -3.19
C PRO A 43 -13.51 -11.28 -2.38
N PRO A 44 -12.61 -12.12 -1.83
CA PRO A 44 -11.43 -11.60 -1.12
C PRO A 44 -10.46 -10.86 -2.04
N MET A 45 -10.32 -11.27 -3.32
CA MET A 45 -9.49 -10.54 -4.28
C MET A 45 -10.11 -9.19 -4.67
N LEU A 46 -11.45 -9.11 -4.74
CA LEU A 46 -12.15 -7.86 -4.98
C LEU A 46 -11.90 -6.85 -3.85
N ALA A 47 -12.01 -7.31 -2.59
CA ALA A 47 -11.72 -6.47 -1.42
C ALA A 47 -10.27 -5.98 -1.43
N ALA A 48 -9.31 -6.86 -1.77
CA ALA A 48 -7.91 -6.48 -1.91
C ALA A 48 -7.69 -5.45 -3.03
N GLY A 49 -8.30 -5.64 -4.19
CA GLY A 49 -8.17 -4.74 -5.35
C GLY A 49 -8.69 -3.33 -5.05
N ILE A 50 -9.87 -3.22 -4.42
CA ILE A 50 -10.44 -1.93 -3.99
C ILE A 50 -9.52 -1.25 -2.97
N THR A 51 -9.03 -2.01 -1.99
CA THR A 51 -8.12 -1.50 -0.97
C THR A 51 -6.84 -0.96 -1.60
N GLU A 52 -6.28 -1.69 -2.57
CA GLU A 52 -5.06 -1.30 -3.27
C GLU A 52 -5.24 -0.01 -4.08
N ILE A 53 -6.39 0.16 -4.74
CA ILE A 53 -6.75 1.40 -5.45
C ILE A 53 -6.80 2.57 -4.46
N LEU A 54 -7.45 2.39 -3.30
CA LEU A 54 -7.54 3.42 -2.27
C LEU A 54 -6.15 3.79 -1.73
N LEU A 55 -5.29 2.81 -1.46
CA LEU A 55 -3.90 3.05 -1.03
C LEU A 55 -3.09 3.78 -2.11
N SER A 56 -3.31 3.47 -3.39
CA SER A 56 -2.66 4.16 -4.51
C SER A 56 -3.07 5.63 -4.59
N VAL A 57 -4.35 5.94 -4.38
CA VAL A 57 -4.83 7.32 -4.29
C VAL A 57 -4.20 8.05 -3.11
N LEU A 58 -4.13 7.41 -1.94
CA LEU A 58 -3.48 7.99 -0.77
C LEU A 58 -1.98 8.21 -0.98
N LEU A 59 -1.32 7.38 -1.80
CA LEU A 59 0.07 7.56 -2.21
C LEU A 59 0.24 8.89 -2.96
N VAL A 60 -0.67 9.20 -3.89
CA VAL A 60 -0.69 10.47 -4.63
C VAL A 60 -0.97 11.64 -3.69
N VAL A 61 -1.96 11.51 -2.78
CA VAL A 61 -2.28 12.55 -1.80
C VAL A 61 -1.10 12.86 -0.87
N ALA A 62 -0.32 11.84 -0.49
CA ALA A 62 0.85 12.00 0.38
C ALA A 62 1.91 12.95 -0.22
N VAL A 63 2.03 13.03 -1.55
CA VAL A 63 2.95 13.93 -2.26
C VAL A 63 2.58 15.40 -2.07
N PHE A 64 1.28 15.71 -2.05
CA PHE A 64 0.77 17.08 -2.03
C PHE A 64 0.55 17.63 -0.61
N VAL A 65 0.08 16.80 0.31
CA VAL A 65 -0.41 17.26 1.63
C VAL A 65 0.65 17.13 2.73
N ALA A 66 1.69 16.30 2.55
CA ALA A 66 2.80 16.11 3.51
C ALA A 66 2.37 15.99 5.00
N SER A 67 1.21 15.38 5.26
CA SER A 67 0.58 15.34 6.59
C SER A 67 0.75 13.97 7.25
N PRO A 68 0.99 13.91 8.58
CA PRO A 68 1.07 12.64 9.30
C PRO A 68 -0.27 11.89 9.28
N VAL A 69 -1.38 12.60 9.06
CA VAL A 69 -2.73 12.03 8.97
C VAL A 69 -2.83 11.02 7.82
N VAL A 70 -2.15 11.26 6.70
CA VAL A 70 -2.19 10.36 5.53
C VAL A 70 -1.66 8.97 5.88
N ARG A 71 -0.66 8.87 6.77
CA ARG A 71 -0.10 7.59 7.22
C ARG A 71 -1.09 6.81 8.09
N TRP A 72 -1.80 7.51 8.98
CA TRP A 72 -2.83 6.89 9.83
C TRP A 72 -4.04 6.43 9.02
N VAL A 73 -4.49 7.26 8.06
CA VAL A 73 -5.56 6.88 7.14
C VAL A 73 -5.14 5.68 6.29
N ALA A 74 -3.93 5.68 5.75
CA ALA A 74 -3.42 4.54 4.99
C ALA A 74 -3.35 3.25 5.82
N LEU A 75 -2.93 3.34 7.09
CA LEU A 75 -2.93 2.19 7.99
C LEU A 75 -4.35 1.67 8.24
N ALA A 76 -5.30 2.57 8.49
CA ALA A 76 -6.70 2.21 8.70
C ALA A 76 -7.31 1.55 7.46
N VAL A 77 -7.04 2.09 6.27
CA VAL A 77 -7.49 1.51 4.99
C VAL A 77 -6.88 0.13 4.76
N ALA A 78 -5.56 -0.01 4.91
CA ALA A 78 -4.89 -1.29 4.75
C ALA A 78 -5.40 -2.34 5.75
N GLY A 79 -5.58 -1.95 7.01
CA GLY A 79 -6.10 -2.82 8.06
C GLY A 79 -7.55 -3.25 7.81
N ALA A 80 -8.42 -2.31 7.43
CA ALA A 80 -9.81 -2.60 7.10
C ALA A 80 -9.92 -3.52 5.88
N GLY A 81 -9.13 -3.26 4.83
CA GLY A 81 -9.08 -4.11 3.64
C GLY A 81 -8.57 -5.52 3.92
N ALA A 82 -7.49 -5.65 4.72
CA ALA A 82 -6.96 -6.94 5.14
C ALA A 82 -7.99 -7.72 5.98
N ALA A 83 -8.66 -7.07 6.93
CA ALA A 83 -9.71 -7.68 7.74
C ALA A 83 -10.91 -8.13 6.88
N ALA A 84 -11.36 -7.30 5.95
CA ALA A 84 -12.42 -7.64 5.02
C ALA A 84 -12.03 -8.84 4.14
N ALA A 85 -10.83 -8.85 3.57
CA ALA A 85 -10.33 -9.98 2.79
C ALA A 85 -10.25 -11.27 3.61
N ALA A 86 -9.81 -11.19 4.88
CA ALA A 86 -9.75 -12.34 5.79
C ALA A 86 -11.13 -12.94 6.07
N VAL A 87 -12.09 -12.09 6.43
CA VAL A 87 -13.48 -12.51 6.68
C VAL A 87 -14.08 -13.12 5.42
N LEU A 88 -13.89 -12.50 4.26
CA LEU A 88 -14.38 -13.02 2.99
C LEU A 88 -13.73 -14.36 2.64
N ALA A 89 -12.41 -14.50 2.77
CA ALA A 89 -11.73 -15.76 2.46
C ALA A 89 -12.23 -16.92 3.34
N VAL A 90 -12.42 -16.70 4.64
CA VAL A 90 -12.91 -17.74 5.57
C VAL A 90 -14.38 -18.09 5.30
N THR A 91 -15.19 -17.11 4.93
CA THR A 91 -16.64 -17.33 4.68
C THR A 91 -16.92 -17.92 3.31
N THR A 92 -16.11 -17.63 2.28
CA THR A 92 -16.31 -18.14 0.92
C THR A 92 -15.58 -19.45 0.64
N LEU A 93 -14.56 -19.79 1.44
CA LEU A 93 -13.77 -21.04 1.31
C LEU A 93 -13.75 -21.83 2.64
N PRO A 94 -14.92 -22.19 3.22
CA PRO A 94 -14.98 -22.76 4.56
C PRO A 94 -14.31 -24.14 4.69
N ASN A 95 -14.23 -24.90 3.59
CA ASN A 95 -13.65 -26.25 3.58
C ASN A 95 -12.19 -26.29 3.07
N ASP A 96 -11.67 -25.16 2.58
CA ASP A 96 -10.35 -25.07 1.94
C ASP A 96 -9.47 -24.02 2.61
N LEU A 97 -9.30 -24.15 3.93
CA LEU A 97 -8.54 -23.21 4.75
C LEU A 97 -7.08 -23.05 4.28
N GLY A 98 -6.46 -24.08 3.70
CA GLY A 98 -5.11 -24.00 3.14
C GLY A 98 -5.02 -23.06 1.92
N ILE A 99 -6.03 -23.09 1.04
CA ILE A 99 -6.12 -22.18 -0.11
C ILE A 99 -6.41 -20.76 0.38
N ALA A 100 -7.36 -20.62 1.32
CA ALA A 100 -7.68 -19.33 1.94
C ALA A 100 -6.43 -18.69 2.58
N ALA A 101 -5.65 -19.45 3.35
CA ALA A 101 -4.43 -18.97 3.99
C ALA A 101 -3.37 -18.53 2.97
N THR A 102 -3.18 -19.29 1.89
CA THR A 102 -2.21 -18.97 0.83
C THR A 102 -2.61 -17.70 0.07
N LEU A 103 -3.91 -17.54 -0.22
CA LEU A 103 -4.45 -16.36 -0.85
C LEU A 103 -4.31 -15.12 0.04
N LEU A 104 -4.61 -15.26 1.34
CA LEU A 104 -4.45 -14.17 2.32
C LEU A 104 -2.99 -13.77 2.50
N LEU A 105 -2.05 -14.72 2.48
CA LEU A 105 -0.63 -14.42 2.55
C LEU A 105 -0.20 -13.49 1.40
N GLY A 106 -0.64 -13.79 0.18
CA GLY A 106 -0.38 -12.94 -0.99
C GLY A 106 -1.00 -11.55 -0.86
N ILE A 107 -2.27 -11.47 -0.45
CA ILE A 107 -2.97 -10.20 -0.24
C ILE A 107 -2.27 -9.35 0.83
N PHE A 108 -1.94 -9.93 1.98
CA PHE A 108 -1.33 -9.20 3.09
C PHE A 108 0.10 -8.73 2.76
N ALA A 109 0.89 -9.57 2.09
CA ALA A 109 2.21 -9.16 1.63
C ALA A 109 2.14 -7.96 0.69
N MET A 110 1.17 -7.95 -0.23
CA MET A 110 0.99 -6.87 -1.19
C MET A 110 0.48 -5.59 -0.53
N LEU A 111 -0.61 -5.64 0.22
CA LEU A 111 -1.15 -4.47 0.93
C LEU A 111 -0.12 -3.90 1.92
N GLY A 112 0.64 -4.78 2.59
CA GLY A 112 1.72 -4.40 3.49
C GLY A 112 2.85 -3.68 2.77
N LEU A 113 3.24 -4.15 1.57
CA LEU A 113 4.24 -3.50 0.74
C LEU A 113 3.79 -2.09 0.28
N THR A 114 2.56 -1.96 -0.20
CA THR A 114 1.99 -0.69 -0.66
C THR A 114 1.90 0.30 0.49
N TRP A 115 1.42 -0.15 1.65
CA TRP A 115 1.41 0.65 2.87
C TRP A 115 2.82 1.06 3.29
N PHE A 116 3.79 0.15 3.24
CA PHE A 116 5.18 0.44 3.61
C PHE A 116 5.81 1.52 2.73
N ILE A 117 5.57 1.45 1.42
CA ILE A 117 6.04 2.46 0.46
C ILE A 117 5.34 3.80 0.70
N LEU A 118 4.03 3.79 0.97
CA LEU A 118 3.28 4.99 1.34
C LEU A 118 3.86 5.63 2.61
N HIS A 119 4.04 4.83 3.64
CA HIS A 119 4.55 5.26 4.93
C HIS A 119 5.92 5.89 4.81
N SER A 120 6.82 5.24 4.07
CA SER A 120 8.18 5.70 3.81
C SER A 120 8.17 7.00 2.99
N SER A 121 7.33 7.07 1.96
CA SER A 121 7.18 8.26 1.11
C SER A 121 6.61 9.46 1.88
N ALA A 122 5.58 9.24 2.69
CA ALA A 122 4.98 10.28 3.51
C ALA A 122 5.96 10.79 4.58
N ARG A 123 6.77 9.91 5.18
CA ARG A 123 7.83 10.32 6.12
C ARG A 123 8.93 11.12 5.43
N ALA A 124 9.32 10.71 4.23
CA ALA A 124 10.32 11.38 3.40
C ALA A 124 9.88 12.77 2.92
N ALA A 125 8.58 12.98 2.73
CA ALA A 125 8.01 14.24 2.28
C ALA A 125 7.79 15.27 3.41
N GLN A 126 7.86 14.86 4.67
CA GLN A 126 7.73 15.76 5.81
C GLN A 126 9.03 16.55 6.02
N PRO A 127 8.97 17.89 6.12
CA PRO A 127 10.14 18.66 6.54
C PRO A 127 10.55 18.18 7.94
N LEU A 128 11.84 17.86 8.10
CA LEU A 128 12.44 17.71 9.43
C LEU A 128 12.10 18.99 10.19
N ARG A 129 11.27 18.91 11.22
CA ARG A 129 11.06 20.04 12.12
C ARG A 129 12.44 20.42 12.67
N ALA A 130 12.89 21.61 12.27
CA ALA A 130 14.05 22.28 12.82
C ALA A 130 13.82 22.61 14.30
#